data_AF-A0A2T1K7Q6-F1
#
_entry.id   AF-A0A2T1K7Q6-F1
#
_cell.length_a   1.000
_cell.length_b   1.000
_cell.length_c   1.000
_cell.angle_alpha   90.00
_cell.angle_beta   90.00
_cell.angle_gamma   90.00
#
_symmetry.space_group_name_H-M   'P 1'
#
loop_
_entity.id
_entity.type
_entity.pdbx_description
1 polymer ?
#
loop_
_entity_poly.entity_id
_entity_poly.type
_entity_poly.pdbx_seq_one_letter_code
_entity_poly.pdbx_strand_id
1 'polypeptide(L)'
;MKKTTSLIVAGVMTSAMLMASSTALADRHGKHHQGGKWDKQELCEQARDGKGPFNREERRAEMEKQRAEMADRLQLTAEQREIWADIHQERQARHQERMDKWQKKMQERCESRKNDKQK
;
A
#
# COMPACT_ATOMS: atom_id res chain seq x y z
N MET A 1 35.89 45.42 -8.80
CA MET A 1 36.14 44.09 -9.41
C MET A 1 36.98 43.25 -8.46
N LYS A 2 36.43 42.14 -7.94
CA LYS A 2 37.19 40.99 -7.44
C LYS A 2 36.36 39.74 -7.75
N LYS A 3 36.86 38.92 -8.68
CA LYS A 3 36.32 37.59 -8.98
C LYS A 3 36.86 36.63 -7.93
N THR A 4 36.04 35.70 -7.44
CA THR A 4 36.52 34.34 -7.17
C THR A 4 35.34 33.37 -7.19
N THR A 5 35.41 32.59 -8.26
CA THR A 5 34.59 31.50 -8.72
C THR A 5 34.54 30.34 -7.74
N SER A 6 33.38 29.69 -7.68
CA SER A 6 33.21 28.23 -7.56
C SER A 6 33.55 27.56 -6.23
N LEU A 7 33.09 26.31 -6.12
CA LEU A 7 33.09 25.38 -4.99
C LEU A 7 31.89 25.64 -4.07
N ILE A 8 30.78 24.91 -4.15
CA ILE A 8 30.68 23.46 -4.01
C ILE A 8 29.51 22.96 -4.88
N VAL A 9 29.85 22.44 -6.08
CA VAL A 9 29.05 21.42 -6.75
C VAL A 9 29.53 20.10 -6.17
N ALA A 10 28.85 19.60 -5.14
CA ALA A 10 29.07 18.26 -4.60
C ALA A 10 27.70 17.66 -4.27
N GLY A 11 27.06 17.10 -5.28
CA GLY A 11 25.75 16.47 -5.12
C GLY A 11 25.30 15.66 -6.34
N VAL A 12 26.24 15.17 -7.15
CA VAL A 12 25.94 14.24 -8.26
C VAL A 12 26.77 12.99 -8.07
N MET A 13 26.35 12.12 -7.17
CA MET A 13 26.78 10.72 -7.11
C MET A 13 25.72 9.94 -6.35
N THR A 14 24.86 9.21 -7.08
CA THR A 14 24.34 7.86 -6.75
C THR A 14 23.10 7.51 -7.61
N SER A 15 23.18 7.66 -8.94
CA SER A 15 22.15 7.10 -9.85
C SER A 15 22.54 5.74 -10.45
N ALA A 16 23.76 5.25 -10.20
CA ALA A 16 24.28 4.04 -10.86
C ALA A 16 23.97 2.70 -10.16
N MET A 17 23.43 2.69 -8.93
CA MET A 17 23.25 1.43 -8.17
C MET A 17 21.87 0.77 -8.33
N LEU A 18 20.96 1.31 -9.14
CA LEU A 18 19.61 0.74 -9.30
C LEU A 18 19.48 -0.27 -10.43
N MET A 19 20.47 -0.42 -11.33
CA MET A 19 20.33 -1.32 -12.49
C MET A 19 20.69 -2.79 -12.19
N ALA A 20 21.40 -3.08 -11.09
CA ALA A 20 21.88 -4.43 -10.79
C ALA A 20 20.93 -5.28 -9.92
N SER A 21 19.85 -4.72 -9.37
CA SER A 21 19.03 -5.38 -8.35
C SER A 21 17.67 -5.89 -8.85
N SER A 22 17.31 -5.67 -10.12
CA SER A 22 15.99 -6.07 -10.65
C SER A 22 15.82 -7.59 -10.80
N THR A 23 16.90 -8.36 -10.90
CA THR A 23 16.83 -9.83 -11.08
C THR A 23 16.76 -10.60 -9.76
N ALA A 24 17.29 -10.04 -8.66
CA ALA A 24 17.30 -10.71 -7.35
C ALA A 24 15.94 -10.69 -6.63
N LEU A 25 15.03 -9.78 -7.02
CA LEU A 25 13.71 -9.64 -6.41
C LEU A 25 12.60 -10.39 -7.16
N ALA A 26 12.85 -10.83 -8.39
CA ALA A 26 11.85 -11.53 -9.21
C ALA A 26 11.61 -12.98 -8.78
N ASP A 27 12.61 -13.63 -8.18
CA ASP A 27 12.58 -15.08 -7.87
C ASP A 27 11.97 -15.42 -6.50
N ARG A 28 11.41 -14.43 -5.78
CA ARG A 28 10.79 -14.65 -4.46
C ARG A 28 9.26 -14.64 -4.48
N HIS A 29 8.64 -14.87 -5.64
CA HIS A 29 7.25 -15.30 -5.69
C HIS A 29 7.15 -16.79 -5.36
N GLY A 30 7.35 -17.11 -4.08
CA GLY A 30 6.95 -18.40 -3.54
C GLY A 30 5.49 -18.65 -3.90
N LYS A 31 5.21 -19.80 -4.52
CA LYS A 31 3.86 -20.32 -4.75
C LYS A 31 3.19 -20.53 -3.40
N HIS A 32 2.71 -19.45 -2.78
CA HIS A 32 1.68 -19.55 -1.78
C HIS A 32 0.42 -19.99 -2.51
N HIS A 33 0.21 -21.31 -2.53
CA HIS A 33 -1.12 -21.87 -2.66
C HIS A 33 -1.92 -21.37 -1.45
N GLN A 34 -2.45 -20.15 -1.53
CA GLN A 34 -3.49 -19.71 -0.61
C GLN A 34 -4.66 -20.67 -0.84
N GLY A 35 -4.84 -21.55 0.15
CA GLY A 35 -5.85 -22.59 0.13
C GLY A 35 -7.24 -22.00 -0.07
N GLY A 36 -8.03 -22.72 -0.88
CA GLY A 36 -9.46 -22.51 -1.02
C GLY A 36 -9.85 -21.36 -1.96
N LYS A 37 -10.67 -21.68 -2.97
CA LYS A 37 -11.58 -20.67 -3.52
C LYS A 37 -12.46 -20.22 -2.36
N TRP A 38 -12.27 -18.99 -1.88
CA TRP A 38 -13.18 -18.36 -0.93
C TRP A 38 -14.62 -18.53 -1.43
N ASP A 39 -15.53 -18.99 -0.57
CA ASP A 39 -16.92 -19.08 -0.93
C ASP A 39 -17.44 -17.66 -1.22
N LYS A 40 -17.93 -17.48 -2.44
CA LYS A 40 -18.43 -16.19 -2.92
C LYS A 40 -19.65 -15.76 -2.13
N GLN A 41 -20.43 -16.70 -1.58
CA GLN A 41 -21.61 -16.40 -0.77
C GLN A 41 -21.21 -15.84 0.60
N GLU A 42 -20.26 -16.52 1.25
CA GLU A 42 -19.68 -16.08 2.52
C GLU A 42 -19.02 -14.69 2.38
N LEU A 43 -18.32 -14.44 1.26
CA LEU A 43 -17.75 -13.12 0.95
C LEU A 43 -18.81 -12.02 0.80
N CYS A 44 -19.96 -12.31 0.18
CA CYS A 44 -21.06 -11.35 0.05
C CYS A 44 -21.71 -11.03 1.40
N GLU A 45 -21.85 -12.03 2.26
CA GLU A 45 -22.40 -11.89 3.61
C GLU A 45 -21.44 -11.10 4.51
N GLN A 46 -20.15 -11.43 4.48
CA GLN A 46 -19.09 -10.70 5.18
C GLN A 46 -18.97 -9.25 4.70
N ALA A 47 -19.06 -9.00 3.39
CA ALA A 47 -19.05 -7.65 2.83
C ALA A 47 -20.24 -6.81 3.31
N ARG A 48 -21.44 -7.41 3.38
CA ARG A 48 -22.66 -6.75 3.85
C ARG A 48 -22.60 -6.40 5.34
N ASP A 49 -22.04 -7.31 6.13
CA ASP A 49 -21.90 -7.17 7.58
C ASP A 49 -20.66 -6.35 7.99
N GLY A 50 -19.79 -5.97 7.04
CA GLY A 50 -18.52 -5.32 7.33
C GLY A 50 -17.51 -6.19 8.09
N LYS A 51 -17.72 -7.51 8.10
CA LYS A 51 -16.91 -8.50 8.85
C LYS A 51 -15.83 -9.13 7.97
N GLY A 52 -14.92 -9.91 8.56
CA GLY A 52 -13.89 -10.64 7.80
C GLY A 52 -12.79 -9.72 7.24
N PRO A 53 -12.30 -9.90 5.99
CA PRO A 53 -11.20 -9.12 5.43
C PRO A 53 -11.53 -7.62 5.21
N PHE A 54 -12.74 -7.20 5.56
CA PHE A 54 -13.28 -5.86 5.44
C PHE A 54 -13.17 -5.06 6.74
N ASN A 55 -13.17 -5.71 7.91
CA ASN A 55 -12.90 -5.04 9.19
C ASN A 55 -11.39 -4.84 9.35
N ARG A 56 -10.94 -3.59 9.42
CA ARG A 56 -9.51 -3.23 9.39
C ARG A 56 -9.13 -2.11 10.35
N GLU A 57 -10.00 -1.68 11.25
CA GLU A 57 -9.71 -0.54 12.13
C GLU A 57 -8.51 -0.81 13.03
N GLU A 58 -8.49 -1.97 13.69
CA GLU A 58 -7.37 -2.40 14.53
C GLU A 58 -6.05 -2.48 13.75
N ARG A 59 -6.11 -3.04 12.52
CA ARG A 59 -4.95 -3.10 11.62
C ARG A 59 -4.50 -1.71 11.16
N ARG A 60 -5.40 -0.74 11.00
CA ARG A 60 -5.03 0.64 10.65
C ARG A 60 -4.28 1.31 11.81
N ALA A 61 -4.79 1.17 13.03
CA ALA A 61 -4.15 1.72 14.23
C ALA A 61 -2.76 1.11 14.45
N GLU A 62 -2.61 -0.21 14.27
CA GLU A 62 -1.31 -0.87 14.35
C GLU A 62 -0.32 -0.35 13.30
N MET A 63 -0.78 -0.18 12.05
CA MET A 63 0.04 0.37 10.98
C MET A 63 0.45 1.82 11.25
N GLU A 64 -0.42 2.65 11.83
CA GLU A 64 -0.07 4.02 12.23
C GLU A 64 1.01 4.04 13.30
N LYS A 65 0.88 3.17 14.31
CA LYS A 65 1.91 3.00 15.35
C LYS A 65 3.26 2.59 14.76
N GLN A 66 3.26 1.60 13.86
CA GLN A 66 4.49 1.14 13.18
C GLN A 66 5.13 2.25 12.33
N ARG A 67 4.33 3.12 11.70
CA ARG A 67 4.84 4.26 10.92
C ARG A 67 5.56 5.28 11.80
N ALA A 68 5.01 5.59 12.97
CA ALA A 68 5.63 6.49 13.94
C ALA A 68 6.94 5.91 14.47
N GLU A 69 6.92 4.63 14.88
CA GLU A 69 8.10 3.91 15.36
C GLU A 69 9.21 3.87 14.30
N MET A 70 8.86 3.66 13.03
CA MET A 70 9.81 3.71 11.92
C MET A 70 10.44 5.09 11.75
N ALA A 71 9.66 6.16 11.84
CA ALA A 71 10.20 7.52 11.76
C ALA A 71 11.19 7.82 12.90
N ASP A 72 10.93 7.29 14.10
CA ASP A 72 11.84 7.39 15.25
C ASP A 72 13.10 6.56 15.05
N ARG A 73 12.97 5.31 14.58
CA ARG A 73 14.12 4.42 14.28
C ARG A 73 15.02 4.96 13.19
N LEU A 74 14.45 5.61 12.19
CA LEU A 74 15.17 6.29 11.12
C LEU A 74 15.73 7.66 11.55
N GLN A 75 15.42 8.12 12.77
CA GLN A 75 15.85 9.40 13.32
C GLN A 75 15.53 10.57 12.39
N LEU A 76 14.34 10.55 11.78
CA LEU A 76 13.93 11.56 10.82
C LEU A 76 13.79 12.93 11.49
N THR A 77 14.32 13.96 10.82
CA THR A 77 14.12 15.37 11.21
C THR A 77 12.67 15.80 11.08
N ALA A 78 12.31 16.96 11.62
CA ALA A 78 10.94 17.48 11.50
C ALA A 78 10.48 17.60 10.03
N GLU A 79 11.31 18.15 9.16
CA GLU A 79 11.01 18.28 7.72
C GLU A 79 10.89 16.91 7.03
N GLN A 80 11.76 15.96 7.38
CA GLN A 80 11.68 14.61 6.83
C GLN A 80 10.44 13.85 7.32
N ARG A 81 9.97 14.13 8.55
CA ARG A 81 8.74 13.55 9.10
C ARG A 81 7.50 14.09 8.40
N GLU A 82 7.51 15.35 7.97
CA GLU A 82 6.44 15.91 7.15
C GLU A 82 6.35 15.18 5.80
N ILE A 83 7.48 15.03 5.09
CA ILE A 83 7.54 14.27 3.84
C ILE A 83 7.13 12.79 4.07
N TRP A 84 7.54 12.20 5.19
CA TRP A 84 7.15 10.83 5.56
C TRP A 84 5.63 10.71 5.76
N ALA A 85 5.01 11.69 6.43
CA ALA A 85 3.57 11.74 6.62
C ALA A 85 2.84 11.86 5.28
N ASP A 86 3.31 12.73 4.38
CA ASP A 86 2.72 12.93 3.05
C ASP A 86 2.75 11.64 2.21
N ILE A 87 3.90 10.96 2.15
CA ILE A 87 4.04 9.67 1.46
C ILE A 87 3.01 8.65 1.99
N HIS A 88 2.79 8.63 3.30
CA HIS A 88 1.83 7.71 3.91
C HIS A 88 0.37 8.11 3.65
N GLN A 89 0.05 9.41 3.67
CA GLN A 89 -1.27 9.89 3.29
C GLN A 89 -1.60 9.57 1.84
N GLU A 90 -0.66 9.79 0.91
CA GLU A 90 -0.85 9.43 -0.50
C GLU A 90 -1.11 7.93 -0.67
N ARG A 91 -0.32 7.08 0.00
CA ARG A 91 -0.52 5.62 -0.04
C ARG A 91 -1.88 5.23 0.52
N GLN A 92 -2.33 5.89 1.59
CA GLN A 92 -3.63 5.65 2.19
C GLN A 92 -4.76 6.03 1.24
N ALA A 93 -4.69 7.19 0.59
CA ALA A 93 -5.66 7.62 -0.42
C ALA A 93 -5.74 6.62 -1.59
N ARG A 94 -4.60 6.22 -2.17
CA ARG A 94 -4.56 5.20 -3.25
C ARG A 94 -5.06 3.84 -2.80
N HIS A 95 -4.85 3.49 -1.53
CA HIS A 95 -5.39 2.25 -0.97
C HIS A 95 -6.90 2.33 -0.82
N GLN A 96 -7.43 3.44 -0.32
CA GLN A 96 -8.86 3.69 -0.18
C GLN A 96 -9.55 3.57 -1.55
N GLU A 97 -9.02 4.23 -2.59
CA GLU A 97 -9.57 4.15 -3.95
C GLU A 97 -9.61 2.71 -4.50
N ARG A 98 -8.56 1.93 -4.27
CA ARG A 98 -8.53 0.50 -4.65
C ARG A 98 -9.56 -0.32 -3.90
N MET A 99 -9.74 -0.05 -2.60
CA MET A 99 -10.75 -0.72 -1.79
C MET A 99 -12.16 -0.38 -2.26
N ASP A 100 -12.44 0.89 -2.58
CA ASP A 100 -13.75 1.32 -3.08
C ASP A 100 -14.08 0.66 -4.42
N LYS A 101 -13.12 0.64 -5.36
CA LYS A 101 -13.27 -0.08 -6.64
C LYS A 101 -13.51 -1.57 -6.43
N TRP A 102 -12.81 -2.18 -5.48
CA TRP A 102 -12.99 -3.58 -5.16
C TRP A 102 -14.34 -3.87 -4.51
N GLN A 103 -14.81 -3.02 -3.60
CA GLN A 103 -16.15 -3.11 -3.00
C GLN A 103 -17.25 -3.03 -4.05
N LYS A 104 -17.16 -2.07 -5.00
CA LYS A 104 -18.12 -1.95 -6.11
C LYS A 104 -18.19 -3.22 -6.96
N LYS A 105 -17.04 -3.74 -7.39
CA LYS A 105 -16.97 -5.01 -8.13
C LYS A 105 -17.52 -6.18 -7.33
N MET A 106 -17.37 -6.15 -6.01
CA MET A 106 -17.91 -7.19 -5.16
C MET A 106 -19.44 -7.09 -5.05
N GLN A 107 -20.00 -5.89 -4.94
CA GLN A 107 -21.45 -5.68 -5.01
C GLN A 107 -22.03 -6.19 -6.33
N GLU A 108 -21.44 -5.81 -7.48
CA GLU A 108 -21.86 -6.30 -8.81
C GLU A 108 -21.84 -7.84 -8.89
N ARG A 109 -20.81 -8.48 -8.32
CA ARG A 109 -20.70 -9.95 -8.28
C ARG A 109 -21.75 -10.59 -7.37
N CYS A 110 -22.13 -9.94 -6.28
CA CYS A 110 -23.19 -10.41 -5.40
C CYS A 110 -24.58 -10.25 -6.05
N GLU A 111 -24.81 -9.16 -6.79
CA GLU A 111 -26.07 -8.85 -7.47
C GLU A 111 -26.31 -9.73 -8.70
N SER A 112 -25.33 -9.89 -9.58
CA SER A 112 -25.41 -10.80 -10.73
C SER A 112 -25.77 -12.24 -10.32
N ARG A 113 -25.24 -12.71 -9.19
CA ARG A 113 -25.56 -14.04 -8.66
C ARG A 113 -26.98 -14.17 -8.10
N LYS A 114 -27.57 -13.09 -7.57
CA LYS A 114 -28.98 -13.09 -7.14
C LYS A 114 -29.92 -13.30 -8.32
N ASN A 115 -29.59 -12.66 -9.45
CA ASN A 115 -30.36 -12.77 -10.69
C ASN A 115 -30.23 -14.18 -11.31
N ASP A 116 -29.04 -14.79 -11.24
CA ASP A 116 -28.82 -16.17 -11.73
C ASP A 116 -29.53 -17.25 -10.88
N LYS A 117 -29.77 -17.01 -9.59
CA LYS A 117 -30.52 -17.93 -8.71
C LYS A 117 -32.05 -17.79 -8.83
N GLN A 118 -32.56 -16.80 -9.57
CA GLN A 118 -33.98 -16.54 -9.78
C GLN A 118 -34.53 -17.03 -11.14
N LYS A 119 -33.66 -17.58 -12.01
CA LYS A 119 -34.03 -18.35 -13.21
C LYS A 119 -33.94 -19.85 -12.92
#